data_AF-A0A017HTT4-F1
#
_entry.id   AF-A0A017HTT4-F1
#
_cell.length_a   1.000
_cell.length_b   1.000
_cell.length_c   1.000
_cell.angle_alpha   90.00
_cell.angle_beta   90.00
_cell.angle_gamma   90.00
#
_symmetry.space_group_name_H-M   'P 1'
#
loop_
_entity.id
_entity.type
_entity.pdbx_description
1 polymer ?
#
loop_
_entity_poly.entity_id
_entity_poly.type
_entity_poly.pdbx_seq_one_letter_code
_entity_poly.pdbx_strand_id
1 'polypeptide(L)' 'MQLATLTSEAAANQAAQGLAAKGLPARLVAVPGQQAWRLLLGPATTEAQQGELRDRAVAEGFADAYLVRS' A
#
# COMPACT_ATOMS: atom_id res chain seq x y z
N MET A 1 2.48 -5.82 2.06
CA MET A 1 1.00 -5.91 2.05
C MET A 1 0.46 -5.04 0.92
N GLN A 2 -0.66 -5.37 0.28
CA GLN A 2 -1.34 -4.47 -0.66
C GLN A 2 -2.50 -3.76 0.03
N LEU A 3 -2.60 -2.46 -0.21
CA LEU A 3 -3.63 -1.60 0.36
C LEU A 3 -4.78 -1.36 -0.62
N ALA A 4 -4.45 -1.15 -1.89
CA ALA A 4 -5.42 -0.80 -2.93
C ALA A 4 -4.89 -1.14 -4.33
N THR A 5 -5.81 -1.20 -5.29
CA THR A 5 -5.50 -1.08 -6.71
C THR A 5 -6.17 0.19 -7.21
N LEU A 6 -5.42 1.05 -7.89
CA LEU A 6 -5.89 2.34 -8.40
C LEU A 6 -5.78 2.32 -9.93
N THR A 7 -6.76 2.88 -10.64
CA THR A 7 -6.74 3.00 -12.11
C THR A 7 -6.29 4.37 -12.59
N SER A 8 -5.91 5.26 -11.66
CA SER A 8 -5.34 6.57 -11.94
C SER A 8 -3.93 6.64 -11.35
N GLU A 9 -2.95 6.91 -12.20
CA GLU A 9 -1.55 7.08 -11.81
C GLU A 9 -1.38 8.26 -10.84
N ALA A 10 -2.10 9.36 -11.08
CA ALA A 10 -2.05 10.53 -10.23
C ALA A 10 -2.57 10.21 -8.82
N ALA A 11 -3.71 9.51 -8.72
CA ALA A 11 -4.27 9.08 -7.45
C ALA A 11 -3.35 8.07 -6.74
N ALA A 12 -2.73 7.16 -7.49
CA ALA A 12 -1.75 6.20 -6.98
C ALA A 12 -0.53 6.91 -6.37
N ASN A 13 0.03 7.89 -7.07
CA ASN A 13 1.15 8.68 -6.58
C ASN A 13 0.77 9.50 -5.35
N GLN A 14 -0.40 10.16 -5.35
CA GLN A 14 -0.88 10.91 -4.18
C GLN A 14 -1.06 10.00 -2.95
N ALA A 15 -1.65 8.82 -3.12
CA ALA A 15 -1.82 7.86 -2.02
C ALA A 15 -0.47 7.38 -1.48
N ALA A 16 0.49 7.05 -2.35
CA ALA A 16 1.83 6.64 -1.94
C ALA A 16 2.59 7.75 -1.20
N GLN A 17 2.51 8.99 -1.68
CA GLN A 17 3.10 10.16 -1.03
C GLN A 17 2.45 10.46 0.32
N GLY A 18 1.11 10.37 0.40
CA GLY A 18 0.37 10.57 1.64
C GLY A 18 0.74 9.56 2.72
N LEU A 19 0.93 8.30 2.35
CA LEU A 19 1.41 7.25 3.26
C LEU A 19 2.88 7.52 3.66
N ALA A 20 3.75 7.85 2.70
CA ALA A 20 5.15 8.13 2.98
C ALA A 20 5.32 9.32 3.96
N ALA A 21 4.53 10.39 3.79
CA ALA A 21 4.51 11.54 4.69
C ALA A 21 4.11 11.18 6.13
N LYS A 22 3.36 10.09 6.29
CA LYS A 22 2.94 9.53 7.58
C LYS A 22 3.92 8.48 8.11
N GLY A 23 5.07 8.29 7.47
CA GLY A 23 6.05 7.26 7.87
C GLY A 23 5.57 5.84 7.57
N LEU A 24 4.72 5.67 6.57
CA LEU A 24 4.24 4.40 6.04
C LEU A 24 4.83 4.22 4.63
N PRO A 25 6.02 3.59 4.49
CA PRO A 25 6.65 3.45 3.19
C PRO A 25 5.79 2.58 2.27
N ALA A 26 5.26 3.19 1.21
CA ALA A 26 4.45 2.53 0.21
C ALA A 26 5.12 2.60 -1.16
N ARG A 27 5.02 1.51 -1.92
CA ARG A 27 5.52 1.38 -3.29
C ARG A 27 4.37 1.13 -4.25
N LEU A 28 4.48 1.69 -5.45
CA LEU A 28 3.54 1.45 -6.54
C LEU A 28 4.09 0.39 -7.48
N VAL A 29 3.23 -0.54 -7.87
CA VAL A 29 3.56 -1.58 -8.86
C VAL A 29 2.50 -1.59 -9.94
N ALA A 30 2.90 -1.36 -11.19
CA ALA A 30 1.99 -1.44 -12.34
C ALA A 30 1.44 -2.87 -12.50
N VAL A 31 0.15 -2.98 -12.82
CA VAL A 31 -0.49 -4.26 -13.12
C VAL A 31 -0.24 -4.60 -14.60
N PRO A 32 0.42 -5.73 -14.91
CA PRO A 32 0.64 -6.12 -16.30
C PRO A 32 -0.68 -6.25 -17.07
N GLY A 33 -0.75 -5.64 -18.26
CA GLY A 33 -1.93 -5.71 -19.14
C GLY A 33 -3.13 -4.86 -18.69
N GLN A 34 -2.98 -4.04 -17.65
CA GLN A 34 -4.02 -3.11 -17.21
C GLN A 34 -3.43 -1.73 -16.93
N GLN A 35 -4.23 -0.68 -17.15
CA GLN A 35 -3.88 0.67 -16.70
C GLN A 35 -4.23 0.84 -15.23
N ALA A 36 -3.56 0.05 -14.38
CA ALA A 36 -3.80 0.01 -12.95
C ALA A 36 -2.50 -0.13 -12.16
N TRP A 37 -2.49 0.39 -10.93
CA TRP A 37 -1.36 0.45 -10.03
C TRP A 37 -1.75 -0.16 -8.68
N ARG A 38 -0.96 -1.14 -8.23
CA ARG A 38 -1.09 -1.75 -6.90
C ARG A 38 -0.28 -0.90 -5.92
N LEU A 39 -0.95 -0.42 -4.87
CA LEU A 39 -0.31 0.27 -3.77
C LEU A 39 0.10 -0.75 -2.71
N LEU A 40 1.40 -0.95 -2.54
CA LEU A 40 1.96 -1.93 -1.61
C LEU A 40 2.64 -1.24 -0.43
N LEU A 41 2.24 -1.56 0.79
CA LEU A 41 2.87 -1.11 2.03
C LEU A 41 3.98 -2.07 2.46
N GLY A 42 5.16 -1.54 2.79
CA GLY A 42 6.32 -2.29 3.27
C GLY A 42 7.64 -1.93 2.55
N PRO A 43 8.73 -2.70 2.78
CA PRO A 43 8.75 -4.07 3.30
C PRO A 43 8.56 -4.16 4.81
N ALA A 44 7.82 -5.16 5.26
CA ALA A 44 7.80 -5.59 6.65
C ALA A 44 8.73 -6.80 6.77
N THR A 45 9.74 -6.73 7.63
CA THR A 45 10.72 -7.81 7.80
C THR A 45 10.31 -8.83 8.85
N THR A 46 9.30 -8.52 9.67
CA THR A 46 8.75 -9.41 10.71
C THR A 46 7.23 -9.42 10.68
N GLU A 47 6.62 -10.48 11.23
CA GLU A 47 5.17 -10.58 11.40
C GLU A 47 4.63 -9.47 12.32
N ALA A 48 5.39 -9.08 13.35
CA ALA A 48 5.05 -7.97 14.23
C ALA A 48 4.96 -6.64 13.45
N GLN A 49 5.95 -6.35 12.59
CA GLN A 49 5.90 -5.17 11.71
C GLN A 49 4.75 -5.23 10.71
N GLN A 50 4.37 -6.41 10.22
CA GLN A 50 3.19 -6.55 9.38
C GLN A 50 1.91 -6.18 10.14
N GLY A 51 1.77 -6.62 11.38
CA GLY A 51 0.64 -6.28 12.25
C GLY A 51 0.53 -4.77 12.47
N GLU A 52 1.63 -4.13 12.88
CA GLU A 52 1.66 -2.68 13.10
C GLU A 52 1.34 -1.89 11.82
N LEU A 53 1.93 -2.28 10.69
CA LEU A 53 1.65 -1.63 9.41
C LEU A 53 0.20 -1.83 8.96
N ARG A 54 -0.40 -2.98 9.26
CA ARG A 54 -1.82 -3.24 9.00
C ARG A 54 -2.70 -2.35 9.86
N ASP A 55 -2.47 -2.29 11.16
CA ASP A 55 -3.29 -1.48 12.07
C ASP A 55 -3.21 0.00 11.70
N ARG A 56 -2.02 0.48 11.33
CA ARG A 56 -1.84 1.84 10.82
C ARG A 56 -2.55 2.04 9.48
N ALA A 57 -2.49 1.08 8.55
CA ALA A 57 -3.23 1.17 7.29
C ALA A 57 -4.75 1.23 7.51
N VAL A 58 -5.28 0.46 8.46
CA VAL A 58 -6.71 0.50 8.83
C VAL A 58 -7.08 1.86 9.42
N ALA A 59 -6.26 2.42 10.30
CA ALA A 59 -6.46 3.76 10.86
C ALA A 59 -6.47 4.85 9.77
N GLU A 60 -5.75 4.63 8.67
CA GLU A 60 -5.72 5.49 7.49
C GLU A 60 -6.88 5.26 6.50
N GLY A 61 -7.82 4.36 6.84
CA GLY A 61 -9.01 4.06 6.03
C GLY A 61 -8.82 2.94 5.00
N PHE A 62 -7.68 2.26 4.98
CA PHE A 62 -7.44 1.10 4.11
C PHE A 62 -7.94 -0.20 4.78
N ALA A 63 -9.26 -0.32 4.93
CA ALA A 63 -9.90 -1.46 5.60
C ALA A 63 -9.65 -2.81 4.90
N ASP A 64 -9.53 -2.80 3.57
CA ASP A 64 -9.30 -3.99 2.73
C ASP A 64 -7.81 -4.29 2.48
N ALA A 65 -6.92 -3.90 3.40
CA ALA A 65 -5.51 -4.21 3.24
C ALA A 65 -5.26 -5.74 3.32
N TYR A 66 -4.81 -6.35 2.22
CA TYR A 66 -4.52 -7.78 2.14
C TYR A 66 -3.03 -8.07 1.98
N LEU A 67 -2.57 -9.11 2.67
CA LEU A 67 -1.18 -9.56 2.59
C LEU A 67 -0.85 -10.01 1.16
N VAL A 68 0.19 -9.41 0.59
CA VAL A 68 0.79 -9.86 -0.66
C VAL A 68 2.08 -10.56 -0.31
N ARG A 69 2.18 -11.83 -0.69
CA ARG A 69 3.45 -12.55 -0.75
C ARG A 69 4.18 -12.01 -1.98
N SER A 70 5.22 -11.21 -1.75
CA SER A 70 6.19 -10.83 -2.78
C SER A 70 7.21 -11.95 -2.95
#